data_AF-A0A7V3BHV4-F1
#
_entry.id   AF-A0A7V3BHV4-F1
#
_cell.length_a   1.000
_cell.length_b   1.000
_cell.length_c   1.000
_cell.angle_alpha   90.00
_cell.angle_beta   90.00
_cell.angle_gamma   90.00
#
_symmetry.space_group_name_H-M   'P 1'
#
loop_
_entity.id
_entity.type
_entity.pdbx_description
1 polymer ?
#
loop_
_entity_poly.entity_id
_entity_poly.type
_entity_poly.pdbx_seq_one_letter_code
_entity_poly.pdbx_strand_id
1 'polypeptide(L)'
;MVAENLLGKHTRARAADVLRYIFLPRFVHGRPLHAWRIVRELEDRTLPVEIARPIYYWITARTERLLYDFVCAELLNRSKSYVQRITTADVGRWIASQLATCGKNWSPSVTSRVARGVLAALRDFGLLEGASKKRIAPVYLPVESFAYIAFALHREGVSGPQLVQHGDWQLFLLSPPVVEQMFLEADRSGLLRFQAAGNIVRVDFPAASFGEMADVVAARAH
;
A
#
# COMPACT_ATOMS: atom_id res chain seq x y z
N MET A 1 9.07 -4.44 25.26
CA MET A 1 8.68 -5.08 23.97
C MET A 1 8.38 -6.59 24.05
N VAL A 2 9.34 -7.53 24.17
CA VAL A 2 9.00 -8.98 24.28
C VAL A 2 8.51 -9.37 25.68
N ALA A 3 8.94 -8.63 26.71
CA ALA A 3 8.58 -8.89 28.11
C ALA A 3 7.12 -8.55 28.47
N GLU A 4 6.47 -7.65 27.74
CA GLU A 4 5.16 -7.08 28.10
C GLU A 4 3.98 -7.72 27.35
N ASN A 5 4.21 -8.77 26.55
CA ASN A 5 3.18 -9.45 25.74
C ASN A 5 2.27 -8.49 24.93
N LEU A 6 2.83 -7.37 24.45
CA LEU A 6 2.10 -6.34 23.69
C LEU A 6 1.43 -6.89 22.40
N LEU A 7 1.90 -8.04 21.90
CA LEU A 7 1.38 -8.68 20.68
C LEU A 7 0.29 -9.73 20.96
N GLY A 8 -0.07 -9.97 22.24
CA GLY A 8 -1.08 -10.95 22.63
C GLY A 8 -0.79 -12.37 22.14
N LYS A 9 0.49 -12.77 22.05
CA LYS A 9 0.88 -14.07 21.52
C LYS A 9 1.19 -15.04 22.65
N HIS A 10 0.75 -16.29 22.48
CA HIS A 10 0.91 -17.35 23.49
C HIS A 10 2.36 -17.66 23.88
N THR A 11 3.36 -17.31 23.07
CA THR A 11 4.78 -17.58 23.39
C THR A 11 5.70 -16.42 22.99
N ARG A 12 6.74 -16.20 23.79
CA ARG A 12 7.80 -15.19 23.54
C ARG A 12 8.53 -15.44 22.22
N ALA A 13 8.71 -16.71 21.84
CA ALA A 13 9.28 -17.09 20.56
C ALA A 13 8.43 -16.59 19.38
N ARG A 14 7.10 -16.72 19.46
CA ARG A 14 6.21 -16.23 18.40
C ARG A 14 6.19 -14.71 18.30
N ALA A 15 6.28 -14.00 19.43
CA ALA A 15 6.44 -12.54 19.44
C ALA A 15 7.76 -12.12 18.79
N ALA A 16 8.86 -12.82 19.11
CA ALA A 16 10.17 -12.59 18.50
C ALA A 16 10.16 -12.87 16.98
N ASP A 17 9.49 -13.92 16.52
CA ASP A 17 9.33 -14.22 15.10
C ASP A 17 8.57 -13.12 14.36
N VAL A 18 7.47 -12.64 14.93
CA VAL A 18 6.70 -11.53 14.34
C VAL A 18 7.58 -10.29 14.22
N LEU A 19 8.34 -9.97 15.28
CA LEU A 19 9.25 -8.82 15.23
C LEU A 19 10.34 -9.02 14.15
N ARG A 20 11.00 -10.18 14.15
CA ARG A 20 12.15 -10.46 13.29
C ARG A 20 11.79 -10.62 11.82
N TYR A 21 10.68 -11.29 11.52
CA TYR A 21 10.34 -11.71 10.16
C TYR A 21 9.23 -10.86 9.54
N ILE A 22 8.51 -10.06 10.33
CA ILE A 22 7.39 -9.25 9.82
C ILE A 22 7.65 -7.77 10.07
N PHE A 23 7.87 -7.37 11.34
CA PHE A 23 7.96 -5.95 11.69
C PHE A 23 9.26 -5.30 11.20
N LEU A 24 10.41 -5.86 11.58
CA LEU A 24 11.71 -5.28 11.21
C LEU A 24 11.92 -5.19 9.69
N PRO A 25 11.65 -6.26 8.90
CA PRO A 25 11.85 -6.19 7.45
C PRO A 25 10.96 -5.15 6.78
N ARG A 26 9.71 -4.97 7.25
CA ARG A 26 8.73 -4.09 6.61
C ARG A 26 8.80 -2.64 7.09
N PHE A 27 8.87 -2.43 8.40
CA PHE A 27 8.72 -1.10 8.99
C PHE A 27 10.03 -0.45 9.38
N VAL A 28 11.12 -1.21 9.52
CA VAL A 28 12.44 -0.65 9.87
C VAL A 28 13.37 -0.64 8.67
N HIS A 29 13.51 -1.77 7.99
CA HIS A 29 14.44 -1.96 6.86
C HIS A 29 13.77 -1.93 5.49
N GLY A 30 12.45 -1.76 5.46
CA GLY A 30 11.65 -1.81 4.24
C GLY A 30 11.78 -0.55 3.39
N ARG A 31 10.86 -0.42 2.44
CA ARG A 31 10.69 0.79 1.62
C ARG A 31 9.30 1.36 1.89
N PRO A 32 9.18 2.60 2.36
CA PRO A 32 10.26 3.55 2.70
C PRO A 32 11.07 3.12 3.94
N LEU A 33 12.33 3.58 4.03
CA LEU A 33 13.18 3.28 5.18
C LEU A 33 12.56 3.88 6.46
N HIS A 34 12.58 3.13 7.56
CA HIS A 34 11.96 3.55 8.82
C HIS A 34 10.47 3.91 8.68
N ALA A 35 9.72 3.18 7.85
CA ALA A 35 8.27 3.36 7.67
C ALA A 35 7.46 3.34 8.97
N TRP A 36 7.98 2.77 10.07
CA TRP A 36 7.36 2.91 11.40
C TRP A 36 7.15 4.37 11.82
N ARG A 37 8.03 5.30 11.40
CA ARG A 37 7.89 6.74 11.68
C ARG A 37 6.76 7.39 10.88
N ILE A 38 6.41 6.81 9.74
CA ILE A 38 5.34 7.30 8.86
C ILE A 38 3.99 6.95 9.46
N VAL A 39 3.83 5.70 9.94
CA VAL A 39 2.57 5.23 10.51
C VAL A 39 2.37 5.64 11.96
N ARG A 40 3.44 5.76 12.76
CA ARG A 40 3.34 6.17 14.17
C ARG A 40 2.66 7.53 14.33
N GLU A 41 3.00 8.50 13.48
CA GLU A 41 2.39 9.83 13.54
C GLU A 41 0.88 9.79 13.32
N LEU A 42 0.39 8.86 12.50
CA LEU A 42 -1.04 8.66 12.27
C LEU A 42 -1.73 7.97 13.46
N GLU A 43 -1.05 6.99 14.05
CA GLU A 43 -1.54 6.24 15.22
C GLU A 43 -1.66 7.13 16.45
N ASP A 44 -0.69 8.01 16.68
CA ASP A 44 -0.68 8.97 17.81
C ASP A 44 -1.86 9.96 17.74
N ARG A 45 -2.51 10.09 16.57
CA ARG A 45 -3.68 10.94 16.32
C ARG A 45 -5.00 10.16 16.22
N THR A 46 -4.98 8.84 16.44
CA THR A 46 -6.17 7.98 16.44
C THR A 46 -7.05 8.11 15.19
N LEU A 47 -6.42 8.23 14.02
CA LEU A 47 -7.15 8.35 12.76
C LEU A 47 -8.02 7.13 12.47
N PRO A 48 -9.15 7.29 11.75
CA PRO A 48 -9.97 6.18 11.28
C PRO A 48 -9.15 5.11 10.56
N VAL A 49 -9.51 3.84 10.78
CA VAL A 49 -8.78 2.70 10.18
C VAL A 49 -8.86 2.73 8.66
N GLU A 50 -9.91 3.34 8.10
CA GLU A 50 -10.13 3.55 6.68
C GLU A 50 -9.04 4.44 6.06
N ILE A 51 -8.49 5.38 6.83
CA ILE A 51 -7.39 6.26 6.42
C ILE A 51 -6.03 5.59 6.65
N ALA A 52 -5.84 4.91 7.77
CA ALA A 52 -4.56 4.27 8.10
C ALA A 52 -4.28 3.05 7.21
N ARG A 53 -5.30 2.23 6.89
CA ARG A 53 -5.15 0.95 6.18
C ARG A 53 -4.51 1.07 4.80
N PRO A 54 -4.88 2.02 3.92
CA PRO A 54 -4.20 2.24 2.64
C PRO A 54 -2.70 2.55 2.78
N ILE A 55 -2.30 3.28 3.82
CA ILE A 55 -0.91 3.68 4.06
C ILE A 55 -0.10 2.45 4.51
N TYR A 56 -0.67 1.65 5.41
CA TYR A 56 -0.11 0.36 5.82
C TYR A 56 0.03 -0.62 4.65
N TYR A 57 -0.96 -0.66 3.77
CA TYR A 57 -0.92 -1.46 2.55
C TYR A 57 0.22 -1.01 1.63
N TRP A 58 0.33 0.29 1.36
CA TRP A 58 1.39 0.86 0.52
C TRP A 58 2.79 0.50 1.03
N ILE A 59 3.07 0.67 2.33
CA ILE A 59 4.34 0.26 2.96
C ILE A 59 4.59 -1.23 2.80
N THR A 60 3.56 -2.05 3.03
CA THR A 60 3.67 -3.51 2.93
C THR A 60 3.98 -3.93 1.51
N ALA A 61 3.27 -3.40 0.52
CA ALA A 61 3.46 -3.74 -0.89
C ALA A 61 4.85 -3.33 -1.38
N ARG A 62 5.34 -2.13 -1.06
CA ARG A 62 6.68 -1.67 -1.45
C ARG A 62 7.81 -2.52 -0.87
N THR A 63 7.59 -3.18 0.26
CA THR A 63 8.57 -4.10 0.84
C THR A 63 8.42 -5.53 0.31
N GLU A 64 7.18 -5.97 0.06
CA GLU A 64 6.85 -7.31 -0.42
C GLU A 64 6.71 -7.30 -1.94
N ARG A 65 7.83 -7.37 -2.66
CA ARG A 65 7.87 -7.24 -4.13
C ARG A 65 6.90 -8.16 -4.89
N LEU A 66 6.70 -9.39 -4.41
CA LEU A 66 5.74 -10.31 -5.03
C LEU A 66 4.29 -9.78 -4.96
N LEU A 67 3.93 -9.11 -3.86
CA LEU A 67 2.63 -8.47 -3.71
C LEU A 67 2.50 -7.27 -4.65
N TYR A 68 3.51 -6.40 -4.68
CA TYR A 68 3.56 -5.24 -5.57
C TYR A 68 3.41 -5.65 -7.04
N ASP A 69 4.27 -6.57 -7.49
CA ASP A 69 4.32 -7.01 -8.88
C ASP A 69 3.01 -7.70 -9.29
N PHE A 70 2.41 -8.50 -8.40
CA PHE A 70 1.12 -9.13 -8.66
C PHE A 70 0.00 -8.10 -8.86
N VAL A 71 -0.03 -7.06 -8.03
CA VAL A 71 -1.06 -6.02 -8.15
C VAL A 71 -0.90 -5.23 -9.45
N CYS A 72 0.29 -4.74 -9.71
CA CYS A 72 0.56 -3.89 -10.87
C CYS A 72 0.47 -4.65 -12.20
N ALA A 73 0.91 -5.92 -12.24
CA ALA A 73 0.92 -6.71 -13.48
C ALA A 73 -0.38 -7.48 -13.73
N GLU A 74 -1.00 -8.06 -12.71
CA GLU A 74 -2.17 -8.94 -12.87
C GLU A 74 -3.45 -8.25 -12.41
N LEU A 75 -3.49 -7.73 -11.18
CA LEU A 75 -4.72 -7.22 -10.58
C LEU A 75 -5.28 -6.00 -11.30
N LEU A 76 -4.42 -5.05 -11.68
CA LEU A 76 -4.77 -3.86 -12.44
C LEU A 76 -5.33 -4.18 -13.83
N ASN A 77 -4.81 -5.20 -14.50
CA ASN A 77 -5.33 -5.63 -15.79
C ASN A 77 -6.68 -6.32 -15.62
N ARG A 78 -6.85 -7.08 -14.56
CA ARG A 78 -8.10 -7.77 -14.24
C ARG A 78 -9.22 -6.85 -13.77
N SER A 79 -8.90 -5.73 -13.12
CA SER A 79 -9.91 -4.74 -12.71
C SER A 79 -10.62 -4.10 -13.91
N LYS A 80 -9.92 -4.01 -15.05
CA LYS A 80 -10.45 -3.53 -16.34
C LYS A 80 -11.20 -4.61 -17.14
N SER A 81 -11.16 -5.86 -16.70
CA SER A 81 -11.82 -6.99 -17.34
C SER A 81 -13.21 -7.22 -16.75
N TYR A 82 -14.10 -7.82 -17.56
CA TYR A 82 -15.41 -8.28 -17.11
C TYR A 82 -15.31 -9.39 -16.05
N VAL A 83 -14.25 -10.20 -16.09
CA VAL A 83 -14.03 -11.29 -15.13
C VAL A 83 -13.09 -10.85 -14.01
N GLN A 84 -13.65 -10.33 -12.93
CA GLN A 84 -12.89 -9.84 -11.77
C GLN A 84 -12.60 -10.90 -10.69
N ARG A 85 -12.88 -12.17 -10.97
CA ARG A 85 -12.76 -13.24 -9.98
C ARG A 85 -11.38 -13.88 -9.96
N ILE A 86 -10.72 -13.88 -8.80
CA ILE A 86 -9.35 -14.40 -8.61
C ILE A 86 -9.35 -15.65 -7.74
N THR A 87 -8.62 -16.67 -8.19
CA THR A 87 -8.43 -17.94 -7.48
C THR A 87 -6.97 -18.12 -7.10
N THR A 88 -6.71 -18.98 -6.09
CA THR A 88 -5.34 -19.37 -5.71
C THR A 88 -4.57 -19.98 -6.88
N ALA A 89 -5.24 -20.70 -7.77
CA ALA A 89 -4.61 -21.29 -8.95
C ALA A 89 -4.15 -20.22 -9.95
N ASP A 90 -4.91 -19.14 -10.12
CA ASP A 90 -4.53 -18.01 -10.98
C ASP A 90 -3.23 -17.37 -10.47
N VAL A 91 -3.18 -17.06 -9.17
CA VAL A 91 -1.97 -16.50 -8.53
C VAL A 91 -0.80 -17.47 -8.61
N GLY A 92 -1.05 -18.77 -8.39
CA GLY A 92 -0.01 -19.80 -8.48
C GLY A 92 0.61 -19.90 -9.88
N ARG A 93 -0.21 -19.80 -10.94
CA ARG A 93 0.30 -19.78 -12.33
C ARG A 93 1.11 -18.52 -12.61
N TRP A 94 0.65 -17.37 -12.12
CA TRP A 94 1.41 -16.11 -12.24
C TRP A 94 2.76 -16.19 -11.50
N ILE A 95 2.80 -16.70 -10.27
CA ILE A 95 4.06 -16.88 -9.52
C ILE A 95 5.00 -17.80 -10.29
N ALA A 96 4.50 -18.93 -10.80
CA ALA A 96 5.31 -19.88 -11.57
C ALA A 96 5.89 -19.24 -12.85
N SER A 97 5.11 -18.41 -13.56
CA SER A 97 5.61 -17.70 -14.74
C SER A 97 6.72 -16.70 -14.39
N GLN A 98 6.59 -15.97 -13.28
CA GLN A 98 7.63 -15.04 -12.80
C GLN A 98 8.89 -15.75 -12.31
N LEU A 99 8.77 -16.94 -11.70
CA LEU A 99 9.95 -17.70 -11.27
C LEU A 99 10.71 -18.29 -12.46
N ALA A 100 9.99 -18.72 -13.50
CA ALA A 100 10.59 -19.27 -14.72
C ALA A 100 11.49 -18.24 -15.43
N THR A 101 11.14 -16.95 -15.43
CA THR A 101 11.98 -15.90 -16.06
C THR A 101 13.32 -15.69 -15.37
N CYS A 102 13.47 -16.12 -14.11
CA CYS A 102 14.72 -16.07 -13.35
C CYS A 102 15.34 -17.45 -13.09
N GLY A 103 14.90 -18.49 -13.82
CA GLY A 103 15.45 -19.85 -13.73
C GLY A 103 15.16 -20.55 -12.40
N LYS A 104 14.18 -20.07 -11.62
CA LYS A 104 13.79 -20.65 -10.33
C LYS A 104 12.52 -21.47 -10.49
N ASN A 105 12.38 -22.49 -9.66
CA ASN A 105 11.15 -23.27 -9.55
C ASN A 105 10.86 -23.56 -8.08
N TRP A 106 9.65 -23.24 -7.64
CA TRP A 106 9.15 -23.63 -6.33
C TRP A 106 8.33 -24.92 -6.43
N SER A 107 8.29 -25.69 -5.35
CA SER A 107 7.37 -26.84 -5.29
C SER A 107 5.91 -26.35 -5.32
N PRO A 108 4.98 -27.17 -5.84
CA PRO A 108 3.55 -26.81 -5.87
C PRO A 108 3.00 -26.41 -4.50
N SER A 109 3.50 -27.04 -3.43
CA SER A 109 3.09 -26.74 -2.05
C SER A 109 3.52 -25.35 -1.59
N VAL A 110 4.74 -24.92 -1.93
CA VAL A 110 5.27 -23.58 -1.61
C VAL A 110 4.51 -22.53 -2.41
N THR A 111 4.36 -22.73 -3.72
CA THR A 111 3.61 -21.82 -4.60
C THR A 111 2.17 -21.63 -4.11
N SER A 112 1.47 -22.70 -3.77
CA SER A 112 0.09 -22.64 -3.25
C SER A 112 0.01 -21.93 -1.88
N ARG A 113 1.01 -22.13 -1.01
CA ARG A 113 1.08 -21.43 0.28
C ARG A 113 1.26 -19.93 0.09
N VAL A 114 2.20 -19.51 -0.76
CA VAL A 114 2.48 -18.09 -1.03
C VAL A 114 1.29 -17.44 -1.75
N ALA A 115 0.70 -18.10 -2.74
CA ALA A 115 -0.50 -17.64 -3.43
C ALA A 115 -1.67 -17.35 -2.47
N ARG A 116 -1.90 -18.24 -1.49
CA ARG A 116 -2.91 -18.00 -0.43
C ARG A 116 -2.56 -16.81 0.43
N GLY A 117 -1.28 -16.64 0.77
CA GLY A 117 -0.78 -15.49 1.53
C GLY A 117 -1.04 -14.15 0.82
N VAL A 118 -0.70 -14.07 -0.47
CA VAL A 118 -0.97 -12.87 -1.31
C VAL A 118 -2.47 -12.55 -1.33
N LEU A 119 -3.32 -13.55 -1.59
CA LEU A 119 -4.76 -13.36 -1.61
C LEU A 119 -5.37 -12.98 -0.25
N ALA A 120 -4.81 -13.50 0.85
CA ALA A 120 -5.23 -13.12 2.19
C ALA A 120 -4.85 -11.68 2.49
N ALA A 121 -3.60 -11.28 2.20
CA ALA A 121 -3.13 -9.91 2.40
C ALA A 121 -3.97 -8.89 1.61
N LEU A 122 -4.23 -9.15 0.33
CA LEU A 122 -5.07 -8.27 -0.49
C LEU A 122 -6.51 -8.16 0.03
N ARG A 123 -7.06 -9.24 0.61
CA ARG A 123 -8.37 -9.21 1.26
C ARG A 123 -8.33 -8.37 2.54
N ASP A 124 -7.32 -8.58 3.37
CA ASP A 124 -7.20 -7.89 4.67
C ASP A 124 -7.00 -6.39 4.47
N PHE A 125 -6.34 -5.98 3.38
CA PHE A 125 -6.23 -4.56 2.97
C PHE A 125 -7.44 -4.03 2.19
N GLY A 126 -8.43 -4.86 1.89
CA GLY A 126 -9.70 -4.44 1.25
C GLY A 126 -9.67 -4.33 -0.27
N LEU A 127 -8.62 -4.81 -0.95
CA LEU A 127 -8.57 -4.86 -2.42
C LEU A 127 -9.37 -6.04 -2.98
N LEU A 128 -9.51 -7.09 -2.19
CA LEU A 128 -10.31 -8.26 -2.52
C LEU A 128 -11.40 -8.49 -1.47
N GLU A 129 -12.52 -9.04 -1.90
CA GLU A 129 -13.56 -9.53 -1.02
C GLU A 129 -13.94 -10.99 -1.34
N GLY A 130 -14.56 -11.66 -0.37
CA GLY A 130 -14.93 -13.07 -0.46
C GLY A 130 -13.92 -14.04 0.16
N ALA A 131 -14.37 -15.25 0.46
CA ALA A 131 -13.58 -16.27 1.15
C ALA A 131 -12.87 -17.21 0.16
N SER A 132 -13.62 -18.13 -0.44
CA SER A 132 -13.14 -19.15 -1.38
C SER A 132 -13.02 -18.65 -2.81
N LYS A 133 -13.94 -17.77 -3.22
CA LYS A 133 -14.00 -17.13 -4.53
C LYS A 133 -13.81 -15.64 -4.33
N LYS A 134 -12.59 -15.15 -4.54
CA LYS A 134 -12.28 -13.73 -4.34
C LYS A 134 -12.65 -12.93 -5.57
N ARG A 135 -13.16 -11.72 -5.38
CA ARG A 135 -13.37 -10.73 -6.44
C ARG A 135 -12.72 -9.42 -6.04
N ILE A 136 -12.39 -8.60 -7.04
CA ILE A 136 -11.89 -7.24 -6.81
C ILE A 136 -12.99 -6.46 -6.11
N ALA A 137 -12.66 -5.89 -4.95
CA ALA A 137 -13.57 -5.03 -4.22
C ALA A 137 -13.58 -3.63 -4.88
N PRO A 138 -14.63 -2.82 -4.68
CA PRO A 138 -14.57 -1.40 -4.98
C PRO A 138 -13.40 -0.79 -4.18
N VAL A 139 -12.33 -0.40 -4.87
CA VAL A 139 -11.16 0.18 -4.21
C VAL A 139 -11.47 1.63 -3.88
N TYR A 140 -11.50 1.93 -2.59
CA TYR A 140 -11.64 3.29 -2.07
C TYR A 140 -10.31 3.71 -1.44
N LEU A 141 -9.71 4.78 -1.97
CA LEU A 141 -8.57 5.45 -1.37
C LEU A 141 -9.05 6.81 -0.86
N PRO A 142 -9.17 7.01 0.47
CA PRO A 142 -9.50 8.32 1.02
C PRO A 142 -8.49 9.39 0.57
N VAL A 143 -8.95 10.60 0.31
CA VAL A 143 -8.11 11.70 -0.17
C VAL A 143 -7.01 12.05 0.82
N GLU A 144 -7.27 11.87 2.12
CA GLU A 144 -6.30 12.03 3.21
C GLU A 144 -5.17 11.00 3.10
N SER A 145 -5.52 9.74 2.82
CA SER A 145 -4.54 8.68 2.62
C SER A 145 -3.68 8.96 1.39
N PHE A 146 -4.32 9.38 0.30
CA PHE A 146 -3.65 9.76 -0.93
C PHE A 146 -2.66 10.90 -0.70
N ALA A 147 -3.08 11.99 -0.06
CA ALA A 147 -2.23 13.13 0.23
C ALA A 147 -1.05 12.76 1.14
N TYR A 148 -1.29 11.91 2.16
CA TYR A 148 -0.23 11.45 3.05
C TYR A 148 0.80 10.56 2.34
N ILE A 149 0.35 9.68 1.43
CA ILE A 149 1.25 8.87 0.59
C ILE A 149 2.02 9.75 -0.39
N ALA A 150 1.37 10.74 -1.01
CA ALA A 150 2.02 11.69 -1.91
C ALA A 150 3.11 12.49 -1.15
N PHE A 151 2.83 12.90 0.08
CA PHE A 151 3.83 13.54 0.95
C PHE A 151 4.98 12.60 1.27
N ALA A 152 4.71 11.33 1.60
CA ALA A 152 5.75 10.35 1.87
C ALA A 152 6.69 10.16 0.66
N LEU A 153 6.13 10.04 -0.55
CA LEU A 153 6.89 9.97 -1.80
C LEU A 153 7.68 11.26 -2.07
N HIS A 154 7.09 12.43 -1.81
CA HIS A 154 7.77 13.71 -1.93
C HIS A 154 8.99 13.81 -1.01
N ARG A 155 8.85 13.34 0.25
CA ARG A 155 9.94 13.25 1.23
C ARG A 155 11.05 12.27 0.82
N GLU A 156 10.76 11.30 -0.04
CA GLU A 156 11.75 10.43 -0.69
C GLU A 156 12.41 11.07 -1.93
N GLY A 157 12.06 12.32 -2.27
CA GLY A 157 12.65 13.09 -3.36
C GLY A 157 11.88 13.02 -4.68
N VAL A 158 10.65 12.49 -4.70
CA VAL A 158 9.82 12.46 -5.92
C VAL A 158 9.30 13.87 -6.22
N SER A 159 9.59 14.36 -7.43
CA SER A 159 9.15 15.69 -7.89
C SER A 159 7.65 15.74 -8.21
N GLY A 160 7.06 16.92 -8.27
CA GLY A 160 5.63 17.11 -8.57
C GLY A 160 5.14 16.35 -9.82
N PRO A 161 5.78 16.49 -11.00
CA PRO A 161 5.40 15.73 -12.19
C PRO A 161 5.54 14.21 -12.01
N GLN A 162 6.59 13.77 -11.32
CA GLN A 162 6.81 12.35 -11.04
C GLN A 162 5.83 11.79 -10.01
N LEU A 163 5.31 12.61 -9.09
CA LEU A 163 4.27 12.21 -8.16
C LEU A 163 3.00 11.86 -8.93
N VAL A 164 2.55 12.70 -9.87
CA VAL A 164 1.33 12.41 -10.67
C VAL A 164 1.47 11.13 -11.49
N GLN A 165 2.68 10.82 -11.97
CA GLN A 165 2.94 9.65 -12.80
C GLN A 165 3.47 8.44 -12.00
N HIS A 166 3.51 8.52 -10.66
CA HIS A 166 4.18 7.52 -9.85
C HIS A 166 3.50 6.14 -9.97
N GLY A 167 4.30 5.08 -10.14
CA GLY A 167 3.80 3.73 -10.32
C GLY A 167 3.00 3.19 -9.14
N ASP A 168 3.31 3.65 -7.92
CA ASP A 168 2.64 3.18 -6.70
C ASP A 168 1.13 3.44 -6.68
N TRP A 169 0.62 4.39 -7.47
CA TRP A 169 -0.84 4.60 -7.58
C TRP A 169 -1.57 3.38 -8.17
N GLN A 170 -0.87 2.55 -8.95
CA GLN A 170 -1.40 1.29 -9.46
C GLN A 170 -1.69 0.28 -8.34
N LEU A 171 -1.05 0.41 -7.17
CA LEU A 171 -1.36 -0.41 -6.00
C LEU A 171 -2.82 -0.24 -5.57
N PHE A 172 -3.40 0.94 -5.82
CA PHE A 172 -4.79 1.28 -5.55
C PHE A 172 -5.69 1.15 -6.78
N LEU A 173 -5.18 0.48 -7.83
CA LEU A 173 -5.86 0.28 -9.11
C LEU A 173 -6.27 1.58 -9.82
N LEU A 174 -5.60 2.70 -9.50
CA LEU A 174 -5.89 4.01 -10.06
C LEU A 174 -5.29 4.15 -11.46
N SER A 175 -6.05 4.75 -12.36
CA SER A 175 -5.55 5.20 -13.66
C SER A 175 -4.97 6.61 -13.56
N PRO A 176 -4.08 7.03 -14.48
CA PRO A 176 -3.50 8.37 -14.44
C PRO A 176 -4.54 9.52 -14.37
N PRO A 177 -5.66 9.47 -15.12
CA PRO A 177 -6.71 10.48 -14.96
C PRO A 177 -7.33 10.52 -13.57
N VAL A 178 -7.51 9.36 -12.92
CA VAL A 178 -8.04 9.31 -11.55
C VAL A 178 -7.03 9.87 -10.55
N VAL A 179 -5.73 9.60 -10.74
CA VAL A 179 -4.67 10.19 -9.90
C VAL A 179 -4.69 11.72 -9.96
N GLU A 180 -4.86 12.30 -11.15
CA GLU A 180 -4.97 13.75 -11.32
C GLU A 180 -6.22 14.31 -10.61
N GLN A 181 -7.36 13.62 -10.69
CA GLN A 181 -8.56 14.00 -9.94
C GLN A 181 -8.34 13.94 -8.42
N MET A 182 -7.61 12.94 -7.92
CA MET A 182 -7.26 12.84 -6.50
C MET A 182 -6.36 14.00 -6.05
N PHE A 183 -5.43 14.46 -6.89
CA PHE A 183 -4.63 15.66 -6.60
C PHE A 183 -5.49 16.93 -6.54
N LEU A 184 -6.44 17.09 -7.48
CA LEU A 184 -7.39 18.21 -7.47
C LEU A 184 -8.33 18.17 -6.25
N GLU A 185 -8.74 16.98 -5.81
CA GLU A 185 -9.54 16.80 -4.60
C GLU A 185 -8.74 17.12 -3.34
N ALA A 186 -7.48 16.67 -3.27
CA ALA A 186 -6.59 16.97 -2.16
C ALA A 186 -6.28 18.47 -2.05
N ASP A 187 -6.13 19.16 -3.19
CA ASP A 187 -5.98 20.62 -3.26
C ASP A 187 -7.21 21.34 -2.71
N ARG A 188 -8.42 20.98 -3.19
CA ARG A 188 -9.68 21.56 -2.70
C ARG A 188 -9.92 21.31 -1.20
N SER A 189 -9.44 20.17 -0.69
CA SER A 189 -9.54 19.81 0.73
C SER A 189 -8.46 20.47 1.60
N GLY A 190 -7.53 21.22 0.99
CA GLY A 190 -6.44 21.90 1.68
C GLY A 190 -5.37 20.96 2.24
N LEU A 191 -5.26 19.74 1.71
CA LEU A 191 -4.27 18.74 2.12
C LEU A 191 -2.92 18.96 1.44
N LEU A 192 -2.94 19.56 0.25
CA LEU A 192 -1.76 19.96 -0.52
C LEU A 192 -2.14 21.14 -1.43
N ARG A 193 -1.19 21.68 -2.18
CA ARG A 193 -1.45 22.58 -3.30
C ARG A 193 -1.08 21.91 -4.60
N PHE A 194 -2.01 21.89 -5.56
CA PHE A 194 -1.82 21.28 -6.87
C PHE A 194 -2.01 22.29 -7.99
N GLN A 195 -1.03 22.42 -8.88
CA GLN A 195 -1.11 23.25 -10.07
C GLN A 195 -0.57 22.48 -11.28
N ALA A 196 -1.39 22.39 -12.33
CA ALA A 196 -1.02 21.80 -13.61
C ALA A 196 -1.30 22.79 -14.74
N ALA A 197 -0.27 23.14 -15.51
CA ALA A 197 -0.38 23.98 -16.70
C ALA A 197 0.51 23.43 -17.81
N GLY A 198 -0.10 22.84 -18.84
CA GLY A 198 0.63 22.13 -19.89
C GLY A 198 1.48 21.00 -19.31
N ASN A 199 2.80 21.04 -19.51
CA ASN A 199 3.74 20.06 -18.96
C ASN A 199 4.30 20.44 -17.58
N ILE A 200 3.91 21.59 -17.02
CA ILE A 200 4.38 22.04 -15.72
C ILE A 200 3.39 21.54 -14.67
N VAL A 201 3.88 20.68 -13.78
CA VAL A 201 3.13 20.19 -12.62
C VAL A 201 3.88 20.62 -11.36
N ARG A 202 3.17 21.29 -10.45
CA ARG A 202 3.67 21.70 -9.14
C ARG A 202 2.78 21.11 -8.05
N VAL A 203 3.42 20.47 -7.09
CA VAL A 203 2.79 19.92 -5.89
C VAL A 203 3.54 20.47 -4.69
N ASP A 204 2.89 21.28 -3.88
CA ASP A 204 3.46 21.79 -2.63
C ASP A 204 2.66 21.22 -1.45
N PHE A 205 3.33 20.91 -0.35
CA PHE A 205 2.69 20.40 0.86
C PHE A 205 2.72 21.44 1.98
N PRO A 206 1.66 21.52 2.82
CA PRO A 206 1.61 22.46 3.94
C PRO A 206 2.48 22.04 5.13
N ALA A 207 3.12 20.87 5.07
CA ALA A 207 3.87 20.26 6.16
C ALA A 207 5.35 20.05 5.80
N ALA A 208 6.24 20.23 6.76
CA ALA A 208 7.67 19.94 6.65
C ALA A 208 8.05 18.55 7.23
N SER A 209 7.18 17.96 8.05
CA SER A 209 7.40 16.68 8.73
C SER A 209 6.18 15.74 8.63
N PHE A 210 6.38 14.45 8.89
CA PHE A 210 5.27 13.48 8.94
C PHE A 210 4.26 13.80 10.05
N GLY A 211 4.72 14.33 11.19
CA GLY A 211 3.85 14.78 12.27
C GLY A 211 2.94 15.92 11.81
N GLU A 212 3.51 16.98 11.23
CA GLU A 212 2.73 18.11 10.70
C GLU A 212 1.74 17.66 9.61
N MET A 213 2.16 16.75 8.73
CA MET A 213 1.25 16.22 7.70
C MET A 213 0.13 15.37 8.32
N ALA A 214 0.42 14.64 9.38
CA ALA A 214 -0.59 13.87 10.10
C ALA A 214 -1.58 14.79 10.84
N ASP A 215 -1.13 15.95 11.36
CA ASP A 215 -2.01 16.98 11.92
C ASP A 215 -2.95 17.55 10.85
N VAL A 216 -2.43 17.85 9.66
CA VAL A 216 -3.22 18.33 8.52
C VAL A 216 -4.29 17.31 8.11
N VAL A 217 -3.91 16.03 8.04
CA VAL A 217 -4.86 14.93 7.75
C VAL A 217 -5.91 14.80 8.86
N ALA A 218 -5.50 14.81 10.14
CA ALA A 218 -6.43 14.68 11.26
C ALA A 218 -7.46 15.82 11.32
N ALA A 219 -7.06 17.04 10.98
CA ALA A 219 -7.97 18.18 10.90
C ALA A 219 -9.02 18.10 9.78
N ARG A 220 -8.91 17.12 8.87
CA ARG A 220 -9.82 16.90 7.73
C ARG A 220 -10.56 15.55 7.78
N ALA A 221 -10.10 14.62 8.62
CA ALA A 221 -10.70 13.31 8.83
C ALA A 221 -11.96 13.31 9.74
N HIS A 222 -12.35 14.49 10.25
CA HIS A 222 -13.44 14.68 11.22
C HIS A 222 -14.49 15.66 10.70
#